data_AF-A0A2Z7CNT6-F1
#
_entry.id   AF-A0A2Z7CNT6-F1
#
_cell.length_a   1.000
_cell.length_b   1.000
_cell.length_c   1.000
_cell.angle_alpha   90.00
_cell.angle_beta   90.00
_cell.angle_gamma   90.00
#
_symmetry.space_group_name_H-M   'P 1'
#
loop_
_entity.id
_entity.type
_entity.pdbx_description
1 polymer ?
#
loop_
_entity_poly.entity_id
_entity_poly.type
_entity_poly.pdbx_seq_one_letter_code
_entity_poly.pdbx_strand_id
1 'polypeptide(L)'
;MEFEFDLENPFPPSDQNFPSMLFGNETDHMPSQSYIQKLMLESADSEMISTRRREAVSSILRLHRNDGDQSVRYLAINYMDRFVSSHSMQVGKPWMLKLVAVSCVILAFKMLRPESVVPVPLLQEDGDYIFDLFTIKRMELIILEALRWRMRSINPFSFLNYFISLFEFKEERPSIQTLKHRATEIILKSQNGDSPVSEMPSPVVRM
;
A
#
# COMPACT_ATOMS: atom_id res chain seq x y z
N MET A 1 -11.18 -4.65 -24.39
CA MET A 1 -10.18 -5.28 -23.52
C MET A 1 -10.10 -4.37 -22.31
N GLU A 2 -10.80 -4.73 -21.24
CA GLU A 2 -10.83 -3.94 -20.00
C GLU A 2 -9.45 -4.08 -19.34
N PHE A 3 -8.78 -2.94 -19.10
CA PHE A 3 -7.55 -2.91 -18.32
C PHE A 3 -7.94 -2.91 -16.84
N GLU A 4 -8.17 -4.09 -16.28
CA GLU A 4 -8.25 -4.25 -14.83
C GLU A 4 -6.81 -4.17 -14.27
N PHE A 5 -6.57 -3.21 -13.37
CA PHE A 5 -5.27 -3.09 -12.72
C PHE A 5 -5.16 -4.18 -11.64
N ASP A 6 -4.29 -5.15 -11.88
CA ASP A 6 -4.02 -6.27 -10.96
C ASP A 6 -2.72 -6.01 -10.18
N LEU A 7 -2.78 -6.13 -8.86
CA LEU A 7 -1.59 -6.03 -8.01
C LEU A 7 -0.56 -7.13 -8.30
N GLU A 8 -1.00 -8.29 -8.81
CA GLU A 8 -0.12 -9.38 -9.24
C GLU A 8 0.63 -9.08 -10.55
N ASN A 9 0.15 -8.14 -11.36
CA ASN A 9 0.79 -7.82 -12.63
C ASN A 9 0.91 -6.30 -12.87
N PRO A 10 1.99 -5.68 -12.34
CA PRO A 10 2.23 -4.25 -12.52
C PRO A 10 2.70 -3.88 -13.94
N PHE A 11 3.06 -4.87 -14.76
CA PHE A 11 3.64 -4.69 -16.09
C PHE A 11 2.67 -5.08 -17.22
N PRO A 12 2.80 -4.48 -18.42
CA PRO A 12 2.05 -4.93 -19.59
C PRO A 12 2.42 -6.39 -19.98
N PRO A 13 1.52 -7.14 -20.63
CA PRO A 13 1.64 -8.59 -20.85
C PRO A 13 2.76 -9.07 -21.79
N SER A 14 3.78 -8.25 -22.09
CA SER A 14 4.79 -8.52 -23.13
C SER A 14 6.21 -8.84 -22.63
N ASP A 15 6.52 -8.74 -21.33
CA ASP A 15 7.92 -8.75 -20.89
C ASP A 15 8.47 -10.15 -20.51
N GLN A 16 9.35 -10.67 -21.36
CA GLN A 16 9.98 -12.01 -21.27
C GLN A 16 11.06 -12.15 -20.17
N ASN A 17 11.22 -11.17 -19.27
CA ASN A 17 12.16 -11.23 -18.12
C ASN A 17 11.52 -10.68 -16.83
N PHE A 18 10.33 -11.22 -16.50
CA PHE A 18 9.49 -10.76 -15.39
C PHE A 18 10.22 -10.66 -14.02
N PRO A 19 11.04 -11.64 -13.57
CA PRO A 19 11.65 -11.57 -12.24
C PRO A 19 12.72 -10.47 -12.10
N SER A 20 13.65 -10.35 -13.06
CA SER A 20 14.71 -9.34 -13.00
C SER A 20 14.16 -7.92 -13.04
N MET A 21 13.07 -7.70 -13.79
CA MET A 21 12.38 -6.42 -13.86
C MET A 21 11.64 -6.08 -12.56
N LEU A 22 11.03 -7.07 -11.91
CA LEU A 22 10.39 -6.88 -10.60
C LEU A 22 11.44 -6.47 -9.55
N PHE A 23 12.50 -7.26 -9.36
CA PHE A 23 13.53 -6.98 -8.36
C PHE A 23 14.30 -5.69 -8.63
N GLY A 24 14.60 -5.40 -9.90
CA GLY A 24 15.35 -4.19 -10.27
C GLY A 24 14.59 -2.89 -9.98
N ASN A 25 13.26 -2.92 -10.04
CA ASN A 25 12.42 -1.74 -9.84
C ASN A 25 11.73 -1.70 -8.47
N GLU A 26 11.76 -2.78 -7.68
CA GLU A 26 11.09 -2.87 -6.36
C GLU A 26 11.40 -1.66 -5.47
N THR A 27 12.67 -1.28 -5.38
CA THR A 27 13.16 -0.19 -4.52
C THR A 27 12.50 1.17 -4.81
N ASP A 28 12.08 1.44 -6.05
CA ASP A 28 11.39 2.66 -6.45
C ASP A 28 9.94 2.75 -5.89
N HIS A 29 9.42 1.62 -5.40
CA HIS A 29 8.09 1.46 -4.84
C HIS A 29 8.10 1.20 -3.34
N MET A 30 9.27 1.34 -2.68
CA MET A 30 9.41 1.21 -1.23
C MET A 30 9.43 2.56 -0.50
N PRO A 31 8.92 2.63 0.75
CA PRO A 31 9.26 3.71 1.66
C PRO A 31 10.78 3.79 1.89
N SER A 32 11.27 4.96 2.30
CA SER A 32 12.70 5.14 2.56
C SER A 32 13.21 4.19 3.67
N GLN A 33 14.44 3.69 3.51
CA GLN A 33 15.04 2.77 4.49
C GLN A 33 15.16 3.39 5.89
N SER A 34 15.40 4.69 5.97
CA SER A 34 15.46 5.42 7.25
C SER A 34 14.09 5.50 7.92
N TYR A 35 13.00 5.59 7.16
CA TYR A 35 11.64 5.53 7.68
C TYR A 35 11.32 4.14 8.23
N ILE A 36 11.65 3.08 7.49
CA ILE A 36 11.46 1.68 7.93
C ILE A 36 12.28 1.41 9.20
N GLN A 37 13.54 1.84 9.23
CA GLN A 37 14.40 1.66 10.41
C GLN A 37 13.82 2.39 11.63
N LYS A 38 13.30 3.62 11.44
CA LYS A 38 12.62 4.35 12.52
C LYS A 38 11.42 3.58 13.04
N LEU A 39 10.56 3.04 12.18
CA LEU A 39 9.41 2.22 12.62
C LEU A 39 9.82 0.97 13.42
N MET A 40 11.03 0.44 13.24
CA MET A 40 11.53 -0.75 13.93
C MET A 40 12.31 -0.46 15.22
N LEU A 41 12.77 0.77 15.42
CA LEU A 41 13.58 1.13 16.58
C LEU A 41 12.69 1.36 17.81
N GLU A 42 13.17 1.04 19.01
CA GLU A 42 12.52 1.42 20.26
C GLU A 42 13.10 2.75 20.74
N SER A 43 12.59 3.85 20.20
CA SER A 43 12.95 5.22 20.60
C SER A 43 11.72 6.12 20.66
N ALA A 44 11.79 7.23 21.39
CA ALA A 44 10.67 8.18 21.49
C ALA A 44 10.22 8.72 20.12
N ASP A 45 11.19 9.00 19.23
CA ASP A 45 10.90 9.45 17.86
C ASP A 45 10.23 8.35 17.02
N SER A 46 10.63 7.09 17.21
CA SER A 46 10.01 5.93 16.57
C SER A 46 8.56 5.74 17.03
N GLU A 47 8.31 5.83 18.33
CA GLU A 47 6.98 5.64 18.91
C GLU A 47 6.00 6.68 18.37
N MET A 48 6.44 7.93 18.22
CA MET A 48 5.65 8.99 17.60
C MET A 48 5.33 8.67 16.13
N ILE A 49 6.32 8.25 15.33
CA ILE A 49 6.11 7.91 13.91
C ILE A 49 5.17 6.71 13.78
N SER A 50 5.37 5.68 14.58
CA SER A 50 4.55 4.46 14.61
C SER A 50 3.11 4.75 15.00
N THR A 51 2.90 5.59 16.01
CA THR A 51 1.55 6.02 16.45
C THR A 51 0.83 6.76 15.34
N ARG A 52 1.49 7.73 14.70
CA ARG A 52 0.92 8.49 13.59
C ARG A 52 0.59 7.58 12.41
N ARG A 53 1.48 6.65 12.06
CA ARG A 53 1.22 5.66 11.01
C ARG A 53 -0.02 4.84 11.35
N ARG A 54 -0.15 4.33 12.57
CA ARG A 54 -1.34 3.57 13.01
C ARG A 54 -2.63 4.38 12.91
N GLU A 55 -2.63 5.65 13.30
CA GLU A 55 -3.78 6.54 13.16
C GLU A 55 -4.20 6.76 11.69
N ALA A 56 -3.21 6.91 10.80
CA ALA A 56 -3.44 7.05 9.37
C ALA A 56 -3.98 5.75 8.75
N VAL A 57 -3.37 4.61 9.07
CA VAL A 57 -3.83 3.28 8.64
C VAL A 57 -5.26 3.03 9.13
N SER A 58 -5.54 3.28 10.41
CA SER A 58 -6.89 3.20 10.97
C SER A 58 -7.88 4.09 10.19
N SER A 59 -7.45 5.29 9.80
CA SER A 59 -8.26 6.18 8.97
C SER A 59 -8.54 5.60 7.57
N ILE A 60 -7.55 4.96 6.93
CA ILE A 60 -7.73 4.28 5.63
C ILE A 60 -8.71 3.11 5.75
N LEU A 61 -8.54 2.29 6.79
CA LEU A 61 -9.40 1.14 7.04
C LEU A 61 -10.86 1.58 7.28
N ARG A 62 -11.05 2.68 8.00
CA ARG A 62 -12.36 3.30 8.24
C ARG A 62 -12.98 3.93 6.99
N LEU A 63 -12.18 4.63 6.18
CA LEU A 63 -12.65 5.22 4.91
C LEU A 63 -13.18 4.16 3.94
N HIS A 64 -12.57 2.97 3.95
CA HIS A 64 -12.88 1.91 3.01
C HIS A 64 -13.37 0.65 3.72
N ARG A 65 -14.53 0.69 4.39
CA ARG A 65 -15.05 -0.41 5.25
C ARG A 65 -15.50 -1.67 4.53
N ASN A 66 -15.74 -1.61 3.21
CA ASN A 66 -16.21 -2.78 2.47
C ASN A 66 -15.10 -3.85 2.42
N ASP A 67 -15.41 -5.05 2.92
CA ASP A 67 -14.46 -6.17 3.02
C ASP A 67 -13.91 -6.65 1.67
N GLY A 68 -14.58 -6.30 0.57
CA GLY A 68 -14.24 -6.76 -0.77
C GLY A 68 -13.08 -6.06 -1.48
N ASP A 69 -12.41 -5.08 -0.86
CA ASP A 69 -11.43 -4.23 -1.56
C ASP A 69 -10.14 -4.00 -0.77
N GLN A 70 -9.58 -5.11 -0.30
CA GLN A 70 -8.29 -5.15 0.37
C GLN A 70 -7.17 -4.54 -0.49
N SER A 71 -7.27 -4.62 -1.82
CA SER A 71 -6.31 -4.04 -2.77
C SER A 71 -6.25 -2.52 -2.70
N VAL A 72 -7.40 -1.82 -2.62
CA VAL A 72 -7.41 -0.35 -2.45
C VAL A 72 -6.77 0.04 -1.12
N ARG A 73 -7.10 -0.66 -0.03
CA ARG A 73 -6.50 -0.40 1.28
C ARG A 73 -4.98 -0.57 1.22
N TYR A 74 -4.53 -1.66 0.61
CA TYR A 74 -3.11 -1.95 0.50
C TYR A 74 -2.34 -0.87 -0.25
N LEU A 75 -2.87 -0.49 -1.41
CA LEU A 75 -2.23 0.48 -2.28
C LEU A 75 -2.25 1.89 -1.66
N ALA A 76 -3.32 2.24 -0.96
CA ALA A 76 -3.42 3.50 -0.22
C ALA A 76 -2.38 3.58 0.90
N ILE A 77 -2.19 2.51 1.67
CA ILE A 77 -1.16 2.45 2.72
C ILE A 77 0.23 2.56 2.10
N ASN A 78 0.51 1.84 1.00
CA ASN A 78 1.78 1.94 0.27
C ASN A 78 2.07 3.38 -0.18
N TYR A 79 1.10 4.08 -0.77
CA TYR A 79 1.25 5.48 -1.18
C TYR A 79 1.53 6.41 0.01
N MET A 80 0.79 6.21 1.10
CA MET A 80 0.92 7.02 2.31
C MET A 80 2.29 6.83 2.97
N ASP A 81 2.73 5.59 3.16
CA ASP A 81 4.05 5.28 3.74
C ASP A 81 5.18 5.86 2.86
N ARG A 82 5.10 5.71 1.53
CA ARG A 82 6.08 6.31 0.60
C ARG A 82 6.09 7.83 0.68
N PHE A 83 4.91 8.46 0.72
CA PHE A 83 4.78 9.91 0.83
C PHE A 83 5.38 10.44 2.14
N VAL A 84 4.99 9.86 3.27
CA VAL A 84 5.47 10.27 4.60
C VAL A 84 6.96 9.96 4.78
N SER A 85 7.47 8.90 4.16
CA SER A 85 8.90 8.55 4.21
C SER A 85 9.81 9.55 3.49
N SER A 86 9.27 10.28 2.52
CA SER A 86 9.99 11.28 1.70
C SER A 86 9.71 12.72 2.15
N HIS A 87 8.59 12.95 2.84
CA HIS A 87 8.18 14.26 3.32
C HIS A 87 8.08 14.24 4.85
N SER A 88 8.99 14.96 5.51
CA SER A 88 8.88 15.17 6.95
C SER A 88 7.59 15.92 7.25
N MET A 89 6.58 15.21 7.76
CA MET A 89 5.34 15.85 8.18
C MET A 89 5.60 16.68 9.43
N GLN A 90 5.17 17.94 9.39
CA GLN A 90 5.28 18.82 10.56
C GLN A 90 4.52 18.24 11.75
N VAL A 91 5.20 18.19 12.89
CA VAL A 91 4.59 17.87 14.19
C VAL A 91 3.50 18.91 14.47
N GLY A 92 2.35 18.47 14.99
CA GLY A 92 1.26 19.36 15.43
C GLY A 92 0.11 19.62 14.44
N LYS A 93 0.08 18.96 13.26
CA LYS A 93 -1.05 19.06 12.31
C LYS A 93 -1.66 17.69 11.98
N PRO A 94 -2.48 17.11 12.87
CA PRO A 94 -3.10 15.79 12.64
C PRO A 94 -4.00 15.76 11.39
N TRP A 95 -4.66 16.88 11.08
CA TRP A 95 -5.47 17.04 9.87
C TRP A 95 -4.71 16.79 8.57
N MET A 96 -3.40 17.11 8.51
CA MET A 96 -2.60 16.90 7.29
C MET A 96 -2.48 15.41 6.98
N LEU A 97 -2.28 14.59 8.02
CA LEU A 97 -2.15 13.14 7.85
C LEU A 97 -3.48 12.50 7.43
N LYS A 98 -4.60 12.99 7.98
CA LYS A 98 -5.93 12.56 7.52
C LYS A 98 -6.18 12.96 6.07
N LEU A 99 -5.80 14.17 5.65
CA LEU A 99 -5.91 14.62 4.26
C LEU A 99 -5.06 13.76 3.31
N VAL A 100 -3.83 13.41 3.71
CA VAL A 100 -2.96 12.47 2.98
C VAL A 100 -3.65 11.11 2.86
N ALA A 101 -4.14 10.55 3.98
CA ALA A 101 -4.81 9.26 3.98
C ALA A 101 -6.03 9.22 3.05
N VAL A 102 -6.92 10.23 3.12
CA VAL A 102 -8.08 10.36 2.21
C VAL A 102 -7.63 10.41 0.76
N SER A 103 -6.63 11.23 0.45
CA SER A 103 -6.12 11.38 -0.91
C SER A 103 -5.47 10.10 -1.44
N CYS A 104 -4.73 9.37 -0.60
CA CYS A 104 -4.16 8.07 -0.96
C CYS A 104 -5.24 7.02 -1.28
N VAL A 105 -6.35 6.99 -0.52
CA VAL A 105 -7.47 6.08 -0.78
C VAL A 105 -8.14 6.40 -2.12
N ILE A 106 -8.36 7.69 -2.41
CA ILE A 106 -8.95 8.11 -3.69
C ILE A 106 -8.02 7.77 -4.86
N LEU A 107 -6.72 8.04 -4.73
CA LEU A 107 -5.74 7.69 -5.74
C LEU A 107 -5.69 6.18 -5.96
N ALA A 108 -5.67 5.37 -4.89
CA ALA A 108 -5.69 3.91 -4.99
C ALA A 108 -6.96 3.41 -5.69
N PHE A 109 -8.11 3.96 -5.33
CA PHE A 109 -9.39 3.65 -5.96
C PHE A 109 -9.38 3.99 -7.46
N LYS A 110 -8.94 5.20 -7.84
CA LYS A 110 -8.81 5.62 -9.25
C LYS A 110 -7.85 4.74 -10.04
N MET A 111 -6.77 4.28 -9.40
CA MET A 111 -5.78 3.42 -10.04
C MET A 111 -6.29 2.00 -10.27
N LEU A 112 -7.04 1.44 -9.31
CA LEU A 112 -7.63 0.10 -9.42
C LEU A 112 -8.91 0.09 -10.26
N ARG A 113 -9.64 1.20 -10.28
CA ARG A 113 -10.93 1.34 -10.98
C ARG A 113 -11.00 2.64 -11.78
N PRO A 114 -10.25 2.74 -12.90
CA PRO A 114 -10.19 3.96 -13.70
C PRO A 114 -11.55 4.41 -14.25
N GLU A 115 -12.45 3.46 -14.50
CA GLU A 115 -13.80 3.71 -15.04
C GLU A 115 -14.86 3.96 -13.94
N SER A 116 -14.49 3.84 -12.66
CA SER A 116 -15.44 4.02 -11.56
C SER A 116 -15.45 5.44 -11.01
N VAL A 117 -16.63 5.92 -10.65
CA VAL A 117 -16.78 7.17 -9.91
C VAL A 117 -16.34 6.95 -8.47
N VAL A 118 -15.51 7.86 -7.95
CA VAL A 118 -15.07 7.86 -6.56
C VAL A 118 -16.30 7.92 -5.63
N PRO A 119 -16.49 6.93 -4.73
CA PRO A 119 -17.61 6.94 -3.81
C PRO A 119 -17.60 8.18 -2.90
N VAL A 120 -18.74 8.86 -2.80
CA VAL A 120 -18.94 10.02 -1.91
C VAL A 120 -18.54 9.77 -0.45
N PRO A 121 -18.79 8.57 0.14
CA PRO A 121 -18.33 8.28 1.51
C PRO A 121 -16.82 8.41 1.71
N LEU A 122 -15.99 8.18 0.67
CA LEU A 122 -14.54 8.38 0.75
C LEU A 122 -14.15 9.85 0.94
N LEU A 123 -15.04 10.78 0.60
CA LEU A 123 -14.83 12.22 0.68
C LEU A 123 -15.36 12.83 1.98
N GLN A 124 -16.16 12.09 2.76
CA GLN A 124 -17.00 12.68 3.83
C GLN A 124 -16.79 12.08 5.23
N GLU A 125 -15.72 11.32 5.47
CA GLU A 125 -15.67 10.45 6.66
C GLU A 125 -15.31 11.12 8.00
N ASP A 126 -16.02 10.67 9.04
CA ASP A 126 -15.79 10.74 10.50
C ASP A 126 -15.22 12.05 11.07
N GLY A 127 -16.05 13.11 11.03
CA GLY A 127 -16.28 14.03 12.15
C GLY A 127 -15.18 15.02 12.57
N ASP A 128 -13.91 14.68 12.39
CA ASP A 128 -12.80 15.47 12.93
C ASP A 128 -12.37 16.58 11.96
N TYR A 129 -12.42 16.32 10.65
CA TYR A 129 -12.01 17.27 9.61
C TYR A 129 -12.81 17.08 8.32
N ILE A 130 -13.38 18.17 7.81
CA ILE A 130 -14.05 18.21 6.51
C ILE A 130 -13.12 18.90 5.52
N PHE A 131 -12.80 18.23 4.42
CA PHE A 131 -11.98 18.78 3.34
C PHE A 131 -12.85 19.03 2.11
N ASP A 132 -12.70 20.21 1.52
CA ASP A 132 -13.32 20.48 0.23
C ASP A 132 -12.60 19.70 -0.89
N LEU A 133 -13.31 19.52 -2.01
CA LEU A 133 -12.80 18.75 -3.15
C LEU A 133 -11.53 19.37 -3.77
N PHE A 134 -11.37 20.69 -3.71
CA PHE A 134 -10.20 21.36 -4.26
C PHE A 134 -8.96 21.07 -3.41
N THR A 135 -9.09 21.10 -2.09
CA THR A 135 -8.05 20.73 -1.13
C THR A 135 -7.61 19.27 -1.32
N ILE A 136 -8.56 18.35 -1.48
CA ILE A 136 -8.28 16.93 -1.76
C ILE A 136 -7.52 16.80 -3.09
N LYS A 137 -8.02 17.38 -4.18
CA LYS A 137 -7.36 17.31 -5.51
C LYS A 137 -5.95 17.87 -5.49
N ARG A 138 -5.73 18.96 -4.75
CA ARG A 138 -4.39 19.54 -4.58
C ARG A 138 -3.46 18.57 -3.86
N MET A 139 -3.93 17.90 -2.81
CA MET A 139 -3.16 16.87 -2.11
C MET A 139 -2.89 15.65 -3.00
N GLU A 140 -3.87 15.20 -3.81
CA GLU A 140 -3.66 14.12 -4.78
C GLU A 140 -2.48 14.44 -5.73
N LEU A 141 -2.43 15.66 -6.27
CA LEU A 141 -1.32 16.10 -7.13
C LEU A 141 0.02 16.12 -6.40
N ILE A 142 0.07 16.63 -5.17
CA ILE A 142 1.29 16.65 -4.35
C ILE A 142 1.80 15.22 -4.11
N ILE A 143 0.90 14.28 -3.81
CA ILE A 143 1.25 12.86 -3.64
C ILE A 143 1.76 12.27 -4.96
N LEU A 144 1.07 12.52 -6.07
CA LEU A 144 1.50 12.05 -7.40
C LEU A 144 2.90 12.54 -7.75
N GLU A 145 3.19 13.82 -7.54
CA GLU A 145 4.51 14.41 -7.77
C GLU A 145 5.57 13.80 -6.85
N ALA A 146 5.27 13.68 -5.55
CA ALA A 146 6.16 13.06 -4.56
C ALA A 146 6.51 11.61 -4.91
N LEU A 147 5.55 10.85 -5.42
CA LEU A 147 5.73 9.46 -5.86
C LEU A 147 6.25 9.36 -7.30
N ARG A 148 6.55 10.49 -7.96
CA ARG A 148 6.95 10.58 -9.37
C ARG A 148 6.01 9.81 -10.31
N TRP A 149 4.71 9.87 -10.03
CA TRP A 149 3.64 9.21 -10.77
C TRP A 149 3.75 7.66 -10.79
N ARG A 150 4.60 7.07 -9.95
CA ARG A 150 4.79 5.62 -9.85
C ARG A 150 3.71 4.96 -9.00
N MET A 151 2.50 4.98 -9.52
CA MET A 151 1.28 4.51 -8.84
C MET A 151 1.05 3.01 -9.04
N ARG A 152 1.51 2.43 -10.16
CA ARG A 152 1.55 0.98 -10.33
C ARG A 152 2.71 0.37 -9.53
N SER A 153 2.55 0.33 -8.22
CA SER A 153 3.60 -0.15 -7.32
C SER A 153 3.90 -1.62 -7.55
N ILE A 154 5.17 -1.94 -7.80
CA ILE A 154 5.69 -3.30 -7.60
C ILE A 154 5.56 -3.60 -6.12
N ASN A 155 4.87 -4.69 -5.81
CA ASN A 155 4.47 -5.04 -4.46
C ASN A 155 4.59 -6.57 -4.27
N PRO A 156 4.42 -7.10 -3.05
CA PRO A 156 4.63 -8.51 -2.77
C PRO A 156 3.68 -9.43 -3.54
N PHE A 157 2.48 -8.96 -3.90
CA PHE A 157 1.54 -9.71 -4.75
C PHE A 157 2.14 -9.99 -6.13
N SER A 158 2.91 -9.04 -6.68
CA SER A 158 3.59 -9.18 -7.98
C SER A 158 4.61 -10.32 -8.02
N PHE A 159 5.15 -10.72 -6.86
CA PHE A 159 6.12 -11.80 -6.75
C PHE A 159 5.50 -13.16 -6.42
N LEU A 160 4.20 -13.24 -6.12
CA LEU A 160 3.56 -14.50 -5.68
C LEU A 160 3.72 -15.62 -6.72
N ASN A 161 3.44 -15.32 -7.99
CA ASN A 161 3.58 -16.28 -9.07
C ASN A 161 5.03 -16.80 -9.20
N TYR A 162 6.00 -15.89 -9.09
CA TYR A 162 7.41 -16.21 -9.13
C TYR A 162 7.80 -17.12 -7.96
N PHE A 163 7.51 -16.74 -6.71
CA PHE A 163 7.89 -17.54 -5.55
C PHE A 163 7.17 -18.90 -5.51
N ILE A 164 5.88 -18.96 -5.87
CA ILE A 164 5.14 -20.23 -5.94
C ILE A 164 5.78 -21.19 -6.96
N SER A 165 6.27 -20.67 -8.08
CA SER A 165 6.93 -21.47 -9.12
C SER A 165 8.26 -22.10 -8.70
N LEU A 166 8.91 -21.57 -7.65
CA LEU A 166 10.17 -22.12 -7.13
C LEU A 166 9.96 -23.39 -6.29
N PHE A 167 8.72 -23.70 -5.89
CA PHE A 167 8.44 -24.86 -5.06
C PHE A 167 8.14 -26.10 -5.93
N GLU A 168 8.94 -27.15 -5.74
CA GLU A 168 8.68 -28.48 -6.29
C GLU A 168 7.77 -29.27 -5.35
N PHE A 169 6.47 -29.35 -5.67
CA PHE A 169 5.51 -30.12 -4.87
C PHE A 169 5.57 -31.61 -5.24
N LYS A 170 6.02 -32.45 -4.30
CA LYS A 170 6.27 -33.88 -4.52
C LYS A 170 5.01 -34.77 -4.42
N GLU A 171 4.01 -34.44 -3.58
CA GLU A 171 2.70 -35.12 -3.50
C GLU A 171 1.57 -34.15 -3.07
N GLU A 172 0.30 -34.54 -3.24
CA GLU A 172 -0.96 -33.80 -2.99
C GLU A 172 -0.83 -32.28 -2.97
N ARG A 173 -0.79 -31.68 -4.17
CA ARG A 173 -0.60 -30.24 -4.33
C ARG A 173 -1.75 -29.48 -3.66
N PRO A 174 -1.50 -28.64 -2.63
CA PRO A 174 -2.46 -27.58 -2.34
C PRO A 174 -2.65 -26.77 -3.63
N SER A 175 -3.89 -26.40 -3.94
CA SER A 175 -4.17 -25.59 -5.11
C SER A 175 -3.29 -24.33 -5.08
N ILE A 176 -2.71 -23.95 -6.22
CA ILE A 176 -1.97 -22.68 -6.37
C ILE A 176 -2.83 -21.51 -5.86
N GLN A 177 -4.15 -21.58 -6.08
CA GLN A 177 -5.09 -20.58 -5.58
C GLN A 177 -5.15 -20.54 -4.05
N THR A 178 -5.07 -21.70 -3.37
CA THR A 178 -5.03 -21.78 -1.91
C THR A 178 -3.73 -21.16 -1.37
N LEU A 179 -2.59 -21.44 -2.02
CA LEU A 179 -1.30 -20.85 -1.64
C LEU A 179 -1.31 -19.33 -1.84
N LYS A 180 -1.79 -18.85 -2.99
CA LYS A 180 -1.96 -17.43 -3.27
C LYS A 180 -2.86 -16.76 -2.24
N HIS A 181 -4.03 -17.33 -1.97
CA HIS A 181 -4.98 -16.78 -1.00
C HIS A 181 -4.35 -16.64 0.40
N ARG A 182 -3.65 -17.68 0.87
CA ARG A 182 -2.94 -17.62 2.17
C ARG A 182 -1.82 -16.59 2.17
N ALA A 183 -1.04 -16.50 1.10
CA ALA A 183 0.03 -15.52 0.98
C ALA A 183 -0.53 -14.08 0.96
N THR A 184 -1.62 -13.84 0.23
CA THR A 184 -2.35 -12.57 0.20
C THR A 184 -2.80 -12.16 1.59
N GLU A 185 -3.42 -13.07 2.35
CA GLU A 185 -3.84 -12.80 3.73
C GLU A 185 -2.66 -12.43 4.65
N ILE A 186 -1.50 -13.09 4.48
CA ILE A 186 -0.29 -12.76 5.24
C ILE A 186 0.22 -11.37 4.88
N ILE A 187 0.31 -11.04 3.58
CA ILE A 187 0.76 -9.73 3.08
C ILE A 187 -0.15 -8.60 3.58
N LEU A 188 -1.47 -8.83 3.61
CA LEU A 188 -2.40 -7.82 4.10
C LEU A 188 -2.31 -7.62 5.62
N LYS A 189 -2.07 -8.70 6.38
CA LYS A 189 -1.89 -8.64 7.84
C LYS A 189 -0.58 -7.99 8.27
N SER A 190 0.50 -8.21 7.52
CA SER A 190 1.81 -7.61 7.82
C SER A 190 1.76 -6.09 7.73
N GLN A 191 1.01 -5.54 6.77
CA GLN A 191 0.92 -4.10 6.55
C GLN A 191 0.18 -3.33 7.67
N ASN A 192 -0.80 -3.97 8.32
CA ASN A 192 -1.59 -3.37 9.42
C ASN A 192 -0.78 -3.22 10.72
N GLY A 193 0.39 -3.86 10.82
CA GLY A 193 1.22 -3.82 12.03
C GLY A 193 0.76 -4.76 13.15
N ASP A 194 -0.18 -5.67 12.86
CA ASP A 194 -0.71 -6.65 13.82
C ASP A 194 0.12 -7.94 13.89
N SER A 195 1.11 -8.11 13.01
CA SER A 195 1.97 -9.31 13.00
C SER A 195 3.21 -9.12 13.87
N PRO A 196 3.56 -10.09 14.74
CA PRO A 196 4.80 -10.04 15.50
C PRO A 196 5.99 -9.99 14.51
N VAL A 197 6.79 -8.92 14.62
CA VAL A 197 7.91 -8.56 13.72
C VAL A 197 8.92 -9.71 13.53
N SER A 198 8.96 -10.67 14.46
CA SER A 198 9.82 -11.86 14.43
C SER A 198 9.50 -12.86 13.32
N GLU A 199 8.32 -12.78 12.68
CA GLU A 199 7.89 -13.78 11.69
C GLU A 199 8.04 -13.33 10.23
N MET A 200 8.48 -12.10 9.93
CA MET A 200 8.56 -11.62 8.54
C MET A 200 9.90 -12.00 7.86
N PRO A 201 9.89 -12.95 6.90
CA PRO A 201 11.09 -13.62 6.40
C PRO A 201 11.85 -12.82 5.32
N SER A 202 11.32 -11.69 4.83
CA SER A 202 11.93 -10.91 3.75
C SER A 202 11.56 -9.41 3.82
N PRO A 203 12.42 -8.48 3.39
CA PRO A 203 12.07 -7.06 3.19
C PRO A 203 10.84 -6.87 2.30
N VAL A 204 10.62 -7.78 1.35
CA VAL A 204 9.45 -7.83 0.47
C VAL A 204 8.16 -8.00 1.28
N VAL A 205 8.18 -8.81 2.35
CA VAL A 205 6.99 -9.09 3.18
C VAL A 205 6.77 -8.03 4.27
N ARG A 206 7.73 -7.10 4.47
CA ARG A 206 7.69 -6.05 5.50
C ARG A 206 6.99 -4.76 5.05
N MET A 207 6.27 -4.81 3.92
CA MET A 207 5.48 -3.72 3.33
C MET A 207 3.99 -3.84 3.63
#